data_AF-A0A812Q174-F1
#
_entry.id   AF-A0A812Q174-F1
#
_cell.length_a   1.000
_cell.length_b   1.000
_cell.length_c   1.000
_cell.angle_alpha   90.00
_cell.angle_beta   90.00
_cell.angle_gamma   90.00
#
_symmetry.space_group_name_H-M   'P 1'
#
loop_
_entity.id
_entity.type
_entity.pdbx_description
1 polymer ?
#
loop_
_entity_poly.entity_id
_entity_poly.type
_entity_poly.pdbx_seq_one_letter_code
_entity_poly.pdbx_strand_id
1 'polypeptide(L)'
;MQSSLLPAPGRGSEKPAVCSQRWRAFRRSFALPAILLVASCSLWHAPDAAFARKHVFPTSLRDLRTRIQHGDLSHSEYASTLESLKKAYEQEIFKWGRRGKWQKSLDFLTEMDELSFDPGVPAFAATVRALSERARKQWPRALMVFNQMKDRDLAPDTSTFHWAMAGCAKDRQWQLSIDLLREMQRLNLPTRKATYMGALHACRWGGLWQDAISLIEEMENDALDPQATGFNKAMDACLTAHQDDWYDIMEDKAAARGYEIFL
;
A
#
# COMPACT_ATOMS: atom_id res chain seq x y z
N MET A 1 1.23 0.36 -73.04
CA MET A 1 2.11 1.44 -72.54
C MET A 1 2.53 1.06 -71.11
N GLN A 2 3.82 0.74 -70.96
CA GLN A 2 4.64 0.57 -69.73
C GLN A 2 4.13 -0.44 -68.67
N SER A 3 4.72 -1.63 -68.44
CA SER A 3 6.11 -1.99 -68.03
C SER A 3 6.53 -1.21 -66.77
N SER A 4 7.03 -1.75 -65.65
CA SER A 4 8.06 -2.79 -65.46
C SER A 4 8.30 -3.04 -63.95
N LEU A 5 8.67 -4.29 -63.60
CA LEU A 5 9.82 -4.71 -62.75
C LEU A 5 10.03 -4.19 -61.29
N LEU A 6 10.14 -5.18 -60.38
CA LEU A 6 10.84 -5.34 -59.07
C LEU A 6 12.09 -4.43 -58.83
N PRO A 7 12.65 -4.23 -57.58
CA PRO A 7 12.83 -5.23 -56.51
C PRO A 7 12.84 -4.73 -55.03
N ALA A 8 13.04 -5.66 -54.09
CA ALA A 8 13.41 -5.40 -52.69
C ALA A 8 14.92 -5.15 -52.52
N PRO A 9 15.33 -4.46 -51.45
CA PRO A 9 16.49 -4.82 -50.61
C PRO A 9 16.03 -4.97 -49.14
N GLY A 10 16.60 -5.80 -48.28
CA GLY A 10 18.01 -6.08 -48.04
C GLY A 10 18.29 -5.74 -46.56
N ARG A 11 18.66 -6.75 -45.76
CA ARG A 11 18.81 -6.70 -44.29
C ARG A 11 20.05 -5.89 -43.84
N GLY A 12 19.96 -5.36 -42.62
CA GLY A 12 21.06 -4.93 -41.75
C GLY A 12 20.55 -3.81 -40.82
N SER A 13 20.72 -3.78 -39.50
CA SER A 13 21.47 -4.58 -38.53
C SER A 13 21.09 -4.04 -37.13
N GLU A 14 20.90 -4.93 -36.14
CA GLU A 14 21.26 -4.79 -34.71
C GLU A 14 20.76 -3.55 -33.90
N LYS A 15 20.06 -3.63 -32.75
CA LYS A 15 20.19 -4.50 -31.55
C LYS A 15 18.98 -4.26 -30.58
N PRO A 16 18.85 -4.98 -29.44
CA PRO A 16 17.58 -5.47 -28.92
C PRO A 16 16.98 -4.66 -27.76
N ALA A 17 15.67 -4.77 -27.57
CA ALA A 17 15.01 -4.55 -26.29
C ALA A 17 14.48 -5.90 -25.77
N VAL A 18 15.08 -6.31 -24.66
CA VAL A 18 14.78 -7.47 -23.82
C VAL A 18 13.53 -7.19 -22.98
N CYS A 19 12.94 -8.27 -22.44
CA CYS A 19 11.95 -8.32 -21.34
C CYS A 19 10.48 -8.34 -21.82
N SER A 20 9.64 -9.33 -21.55
CA SER A 20 9.72 -10.47 -20.63
C SER A 20 8.72 -11.56 -21.09
N GLN A 21 9.24 -12.73 -21.43
CA GLN A 21 8.45 -13.96 -21.49
C GLN A 21 8.54 -14.65 -20.13
N ARG A 22 7.38 -14.80 -19.50
CA ARG A 22 6.98 -15.82 -18.50
C ARG A 22 5.51 -15.49 -18.28
N TRP A 23 4.55 -16.15 -18.94
CA TRP A 23 4.08 -17.50 -18.64
C TRP A 23 3.37 -18.11 -19.87
N ARG A 24 3.93 -19.14 -20.49
CA ARG A 24 3.17 -20.10 -21.33
C ARG A 24 3.85 -21.46 -21.27
N ALA A 25 3.27 -22.39 -20.51
CA ALA A 25 3.37 -23.84 -20.76
C ALA A 25 2.42 -24.60 -19.82
N PHE A 26 1.18 -24.86 -20.26
CA PHE A 26 0.60 -26.21 -20.23
C PHE A 26 -0.72 -26.23 -21.04
N ARG A 27 -0.61 -26.42 -22.36
CA ARG A 27 -1.70 -26.95 -23.18
C ARG A 27 -1.13 -28.04 -24.08
N ARG A 28 -1.46 -29.27 -23.75
CA ARG A 28 -1.58 -30.45 -24.62
C ARG A 28 -2.68 -31.29 -23.97
N SER A 29 -3.62 -31.93 -24.62
CA SER A 29 -4.13 -32.00 -26.00
C SER A 29 -5.35 -32.89 -25.83
N PHE A 30 -6.53 -32.57 -26.35
CA PHE A 30 -7.49 -33.59 -26.83
C PHE A 30 -8.45 -32.91 -27.82
N ALA A 31 -8.65 -33.60 -28.93
CA ALA A 31 -9.28 -33.13 -30.14
C ALA A 31 -10.79 -33.44 -30.18
N LEU A 32 -11.57 -32.42 -30.60
CA LEU A 32 -12.85 -32.44 -31.36
C LEU A 32 -14.09 -33.16 -30.76
N PRO A 33 -15.35 -32.88 -31.22
CA PRO A 33 -15.77 -32.05 -32.36
C PRO A 33 -16.83 -30.96 -32.05
N ALA A 34 -17.06 -30.15 -33.08
CA ALA A 34 -18.00 -29.05 -33.18
C ALA A 34 -19.47 -29.44 -32.90
N ILE A 35 -20.14 -28.63 -32.08
CA ILE A 35 -21.53 -28.13 -32.16
C ILE A 35 -21.57 -26.89 -31.24
N LEU A 36 -22.43 -25.92 -31.52
CA LEU A 36 -22.68 -24.63 -30.83
C LEU A 36 -22.09 -23.38 -31.50
N LEU A 37 -22.70 -22.99 -32.62
CA LEU A 37 -22.98 -21.58 -32.87
C LEU A 37 -24.34 -21.27 -32.22
N VAL A 38 -24.50 -20.04 -31.71
CA VAL A 38 -25.61 -19.48 -30.93
C VAL A 38 -25.56 -19.72 -29.41
N ALA A 39 -24.62 -19.05 -28.75
CA ALA A 39 -24.79 -18.46 -27.41
C ALA A 39 -23.63 -17.51 -27.07
N SER A 40 -23.34 -16.56 -27.96
CA SER A 40 -22.43 -15.45 -27.66
C SER A 40 -23.18 -14.40 -26.84
N CYS A 41 -23.26 -14.56 -25.50
CA CYS A 41 -23.36 -13.45 -24.52
C CYS A 41 -23.52 -13.84 -23.04
N SER A 42 -23.25 -15.08 -22.59
CA SER A 42 -23.58 -15.46 -21.19
C SER A 42 -22.46 -16.13 -20.41
N LEU A 43 -21.21 -15.73 -20.65
CA LEU A 43 -20.10 -16.03 -19.75
C LEU A 43 -19.10 -14.88 -19.80
N TRP A 44 -19.38 -13.79 -19.09
CA TRP A 44 -18.33 -12.90 -18.59
C TRP A 44 -18.71 -12.40 -17.18
N HIS A 45 -17.96 -12.93 -16.21
CA HIS A 45 -17.67 -12.37 -14.89
C HIS A 45 -18.82 -12.26 -13.86
N ALA A 46 -19.47 -13.39 -13.56
CA ALA A 46 -19.87 -13.63 -12.18
C ALA A 46 -18.60 -14.02 -11.38
N PRO A 47 -18.33 -13.43 -10.21
CA PRO A 47 -17.23 -13.88 -9.37
C PRO A 47 -17.54 -15.32 -8.95
N ASP A 48 -16.56 -16.22 -9.08
CA ASP A 48 -16.75 -17.67 -8.90
C ASP A 48 -17.56 -18.02 -7.64
N ALA A 49 -18.40 -19.06 -7.70
CA ALA A 49 -19.18 -19.53 -6.55
C ALA A 49 -18.31 -19.90 -5.32
N ALA A 50 -17.00 -20.12 -5.52
CA ALA A 50 -16.02 -20.28 -4.44
C ALA A 50 -15.71 -18.96 -3.70
N PHE A 51 -15.70 -17.82 -4.42
CA PHE A 51 -15.52 -16.48 -3.89
C PHE A 51 -16.67 -16.07 -2.97
N ALA A 52 -17.92 -16.29 -3.41
CA ALA A 52 -19.12 -15.97 -2.64
C ALA A 52 -19.28 -16.78 -1.33
N ARG A 53 -18.65 -17.96 -1.23
CA ARG A 53 -18.64 -18.76 0.02
C ARG A 53 -17.62 -18.24 1.04
N LYS A 54 -16.57 -17.54 0.59
CA LYS A 54 -15.50 -17.01 1.44
C LYS A 54 -15.81 -15.61 1.99
N HIS A 55 -16.60 -14.83 1.26
CA HIS A 55 -16.99 -13.46 1.63
C HIS A 55 -18.52 -13.34 1.76
N VAL A 56 -19.02 -13.16 2.99
CA VAL A 56 -20.42 -12.77 3.22
C VAL A 56 -20.58 -11.33 2.75
N PHE A 57 -21.14 -11.14 1.56
CA PHE A 57 -21.42 -9.82 1.00
C PHE A 57 -22.47 -9.08 1.82
N PRO A 58 -22.31 -7.76 2.04
CA PRO A 58 -23.42 -6.91 2.46
C PRO A 58 -24.54 -6.98 1.44
N THR A 59 -25.79 -7.04 1.91
CA THR A 59 -26.98 -7.13 1.06
C THR A 59 -27.05 -5.98 0.05
N SER A 60 -26.61 -4.78 0.44
CA SER A 60 -26.57 -3.59 -0.42
C SER A 60 -25.63 -3.75 -1.63
N LEU A 61 -24.41 -4.28 -1.44
CA LEU A 61 -23.47 -4.53 -2.53
C LEU A 61 -23.97 -5.62 -3.47
N ARG A 62 -24.56 -6.67 -2.90
CA ARG A 62 -25.14 -7.77 -3.68
C ARG A 62 -26.27 -7.27 -4.57
N ASP A 63 -27.18 -6.48 -4.02
CA ASP A 63 -28.32 -5.90 -4.73
C ASP A 63 -27.88 -4.99 -5.89
N LEU A 64 -26.94 -4.07 -5.62
CA LEU A 64 -26.39 -3.18 -6.65
C LEU A 64 -25.71 -3.95 -7.78
N ARG A 65 -24.96 -5.02 -7.45
CA ARG A 65 -24.30 -5.86 -8.44
C ARG A 65 -25.31 -6.66 -9.27
N THR A 66 -26.34 -7.22 -8.64
CA THR A 66 -27.39 -7.94 -9.38
C THR A 66 -28.13 -7.01 -10.33
N ARG A 67 -28.41 -5.77 -9.94
CA ARG A 67 -29.05 -4.77 -10.82
C ARG A 67 -28.23 -4.48 -12.08
N ILE A 68 -26.90 -4.37 -11.94
CA ILE A 68 -26.00 -4.20 -13.08
C ILE A 68 -25.98 -5.45 -13.97
N GLN A 69 -26.00 -6.64 -13.39
CA GLN A 69 -25.97 -7.91 -14.14
C GLN A 69 -27.26 -8.21 -14.90
N HIS A 70 -28.41 -7.81 -14.36
CA HIS A 70 -29.70 -8.01 -15.03
C HIS A 70 -29.87 -7.13 -16.28
N GLY A 71 -29.13 -6.02 -16.39
CA GLY A 71 -29.07 -5.21 -17.61
C GLY A 71 -30.32 -4.35 -17.87
N ASP A 72 -31.31 -4.36 -16.97
CA ASP A 72 -32.59 -3.65 -17.11
C ASP A 72 -32.51 -2.13 -16.83
N LEU A 73 -31.31 -1.53 -16.88
CA LEU A 73 -31.06 -0.14 -16.46
C LEU A 73 -30.94 0.79 -17.67
N SER A 74 -31.59 1.94 -17.61
CA SER A 74 -31.30 3.04 -18.55
C SER A 74 -29.86 3.52 -18.37
N HIS A 75 -29.29 4.18 -19.39
CA HIS A 75 -27.88 4.64 -19.35
C HIS A 75 -27.59 5.55 -18.14
N SER A 76 -28.53 6.41 -17.76
CA SER A 76 -28.42 7.27 -16.57
C SER A 76 -28.51 6.50 -15.25
N GLU A 77 -29.38 5.49 -15.17
CA GLU A 77 -29.52 4.66 -13.98
C GLU A 77 -28.32 3.73 -13.81
N TYR A 78 -27.75 3.24 -14.91
CA TYR A 78 -26.52 2.47 -14.90
C TYR A 78 -25.37 3.28 -14.30
N ALA A 79 -25.14 4.51 -14.79
CA ALA A 79 -24.12 5.41 -14.26
C ALA A 79 -24.32 5.70 -12.77
N SER A 80 -25.56 5.98 -12.34
CA SER A 80 -25.88 6.22 -10.93
C SER A 80 -25.70 4.98 -10.05
N THR A 81 -26.01 3.79 -10.57
CA THR A 81 -25.85 2.52 -9.85
C THR A 81 -24.38 2.16 -9.71
N LEU A 82 -23.57 2.44 -10.74
CA LEU A 82 -22.13 2.24 -10.75
C LEU A 82 -21.43 3.11 -9.70
N GLU A 83 -21.81 4.39 -9.62
CA GLU A 83 -21.29 5.31 -8.60
C GLU A 83 -21.71 4.89 -7.19
N SER A 84 -22.97 4.47 -7.02
CA SER A 84 -23.45 3.91 -5.75
C SER A 84 -22.68 2.66 -5.34
N LEU A 85 -22.33 1.80 -6.30
CA LEU A 85 -21.55 0.60 -6.07
C LEU A 85 -20.13 0.93 -5.63
N LYS A 86 -19.44 1.85 -6.34
CA LYS A 86 -18.10 2.33 -5.96
C LYS A 86 -18.09 2.86 -4.53
N LYS A 87 -19.04 3.73 -4.18
CA LYS A 87 -19.18 4.29 -2.83
C LYS A 87 -19.41 3.21 -1.77
N ALA A 88 -20.24 2.22 -2.07
CA ALA A 88 -20.51 1.12 -1.14
C ALA A 88 -19.26 0.26 -0.89
N TYR A 89 -18.43 0.00 -1.90
CA TYR A 89 -17.14 -0.67 -1.72
C TYR A 89 -16.19 0.14 -0.83
N GLU A 90 -16.03 1.44 -1.12
CA GLU A 90 -15.21 2.33 -0.29
C GLU A 90 -15.66 2.31 1.16
N GLN A 91 -16.98 2.41 1.42
CA GLN A 91 -17.57 2.33 2.76
C GLN A 91 -17.23 1.02 3.50
N GLU A 92 -17.28 -0.12 2.82
CA GLU A 92 -16.88 -1.39 3.44
C GLU A 92 -15.38 -1.44 3.71
N ILE A 93 -14.54 -0.96 2.80
CA ILE A 93 -13.08 -0.85 3.02
C ILE A 93 -12.81 0.00 4.26
N PHE A 94 -13.45 1.16 4.40
CA PHE A 94 -13.29 2.00 5.60
C PHE A 94 -13.75 1.30 6.87
N LYS A 95 -14.91 0.65 6.82
CA LYS A 95 -15.49 -0.06 7.96
C LYS A 95 -14.58 -1.19 8.45
N TRP A 96 -14.08 -2.03 7.54
CA TRP A 96 -13.17 -3.11 7.89
C TRP A 96 -11.77 -2.61 8.25
N GLY A 97 -11.34 -1.51 7.61
CA GLY A 97 -10.11 -0.82 7.92
C GLY A 97 -10.07 -0.30 9.36
N ARG A 98 -11.12 0.42 9.79
CA ARG A 98 -11.27 0.88 11.19
C ARG A 98 -11.36 -0.25 12.20
N ARG A 99 -11.94 -1.40 11.82
CA ARG A 99 -12.02 -2.60 12.67
C ARG A 99 -10.68 -3.37 12.72
N GLY A 100 -9.71 -2.99 11.89
CA GLY A 100 -8.43 -3.67 11.72
C GLY A 100 -8.55 -5.09 11.18
N LYS A 101 -9.64 -5.39 10.45
CA LYS A 101 -9.82 -6.65 9.72
C LYS A 101 -9.24 -6.48 8.32
N TRP A 102 -7.91 -6.48 8.26
CA TRP A 102 -7.16 -6.16 7.04
C TRP A 102 -7.44 -7.13 5.90
N GLN A 103 -7.74 -8.41 6.17
CA GLN A 103 -8.08 -9.38 5.12
C GLN A 103 -9.26 -8.87 4.30
N LYS A 104 -10.39 -8.59 4.97
CA LYS A 104 -11.60 -8.12 4.32
C LYS A 104 -11.38 -6.78 3.58
N SER A 105 -10.61 -5.87 4.18
CA SER A 105 -10.28 -4.60 3.55
C SER A 105 -9.51 -4.81 2.23
N LEU A 106 -8.51 -5.70 2.25
CA LEU A 106 -7.70 -6.04 1.09
C LEU A 106 -8.49 -6.81 0.03
N ASP A 107 -9.37 -7.72 0.44
CA ASP A 107 -10.24 -8.48 -0.45
C ASP A 107 -11.17 -7.53 -1.24
N PHE A 108 -11.83 -6.59 -0.55
CA PHE A 108 -12.66 -5.58 -1.22
C PHE A 108 -11.85 -4.64 -2.12
N LEU A 109 -10.63 -4.26 -1.71
CA LEU A 109 -9.74 -3.44 -2.55
C LEU A 109 -9.33 -4.17 -3.84
N THR A 110 -9.03 -5.46 -3.75
CA THR A 110 -8.67 -6.31 -4.90
C THR A 110 -9.88 -6.51 -5.80
N GLU A 111 -11.07 -6.71 -5.23
CA GLU A 111 -12.30 -6.87 -6.00
C GLU A 111 -12.68 -5.59 -6.76
N MET A 112 -12.49 -4.40 -6.16
CA MET A 112 -12.65 -3.14 -6.88
C MET A 112 -11.73 -3.10 -8.11
N ASP A 113 -10.50 -3.57 -7.97
CA ASP A 113 -9.53 -3.62 -9.07
C ASP A 113 -9.94 -4.59 -10.19
N GLU A 114 -10.40 -5.79 -9.82
CA GLU A 114 -10.94 -6.79 -10.76
C GLU A 114 -12.15 -6.26 -11.54
N LEU A 115 -12.95 -5.41 -10.91
CA LEU A 115 -14.10 -4.74 -11.51
C LEU A 115 -13.74 -3.47 -12.28
N SER A 116 -12.45 -3.16 -12.43
CA SER A 116 -11.95 -1.94 -13.09
C SER A 116 -12.45 -0.64 -12.44
N PHE A 117 -12.72 -0.67 -11.13
CA PHE A 117 -12.96 0.53 -10.35
C PHE A 117 -11.66 1.04 -9.77
N ASP A 118 -11.32 2.30 -10.07
CA ASP A 118 -10.17 2.95 -9.44
C ASP A 118 -10.49 3.28 -7.96
N PRO A 119 -9.85 2.60 -6.99
CA PRO A 119 -10.04 2.90 -5.58
C PRO A 119 -9.39 4.25 -5.28
N GLY A 120 -10.10 5.12 -4.56
CA GLY A 120 -9.53 6.41 -4.17
C GLY A 120 -8.40 6.29 -3.13
N VAL A 121 -7.64 7.38 -2.97
CA VAL A 121 -6.64 7.58 -1.89
C VAL A 121 -7.14 7.08 -0.52
N PRO A 122 -8.38 7.40 -0.08
CA PRO A 122 -8.84 6.99 1.23
C PRO A 122 -9.00 5.46 1.42
N ALA A 123 -9.30 4.73 0.35
CA ALA A 123 -9.48 3.27 0.39
C ALA A 123 -8.12 2.56 0.58
N PHE A 124 -7.08 3.03 -0.13
CA PHE A 124 -5.71 2.59 0.08
C PHE A 124 -5.22 2.93 1.49
N ALA A 125 -5.39 4.17 1.93
CA ALA A 125 -4.99 4.62 3.26
C ALA A 125 -5.62 3.79 4.39
N ALA A 126 -6.93 3.48 4.28
CA ALA A 126 -7.64 2.65 5.25
C ALA A 126 -7.10 1.21 5.29
N THR A 127 -6.74 0.65 4.14
CA THR A 127 -6.19 -0.70 4.03
C THR A 127 -4.76 -0.77 4.59
N VAL A 128 -3.90 0.22 4.27
CA VAL A 128 -2.55 0.34 4.85
C VAL A 128 -2.63 0.46 6.37
N ARG A 129 -3.51 1.33 6.89
CA ARG A 129 -3.75 1.44 8.33
C ARG A 129 -4.12 0.10 8.96
N ALA A 130 -5.06 -0.63 8.35
CA ALA A 130 -5.51 -1.93 8.88
C ALA A 130 -4.38 -2.96 8.95
N LEU A 131 -3.51 -2.96 7.93
CA LEU A 131 -2.34 -3.83 7.84
C LEU A 131 -1.25 -3.46 8.86
N SER A 132 -1.09 -2.18 9.18
CA SER A 132 -0.03 -1.72 10.09
C SER A 132 -0.44 -1.67 11.56
N GLU A 133 -1.68 -1.31 11.88
CA GLU A 133 -2.12 -1.05 13.26
C GLU A 133 -2.28 -2.38 14.03
N ARG A 134 -3.16 -3.26 13.56
CA ARG A 134 -3.55 -4.48 14.31
C ARG A 134 -2.91 -5.75 13.79
N ALA A 135 -2.48 -5.78 12.54
CA ALA A 135 -1.82 -6.96 12.02
C ALA A 135 -0.39 -7.07 12.57
N ARG A 136 0.09 -8.30 12.69
CA ARG A 136 1.49 -8.61 13.02
C ARG A 136 2.12 -9.24 11.78
N LYS A 137 3.37 -8.90 11.49
CA LYS A 137 4.13 -9.44 10.34
C LYS A 137 3.45 -9.22 8.99
N GLN A 138 2.67 -8.14 8.85
CA GLN A 138 2.02 -7.78 7.57
C GLN A 138 2.62 -6.54 6.93
N TRP A 139 3.75 -6.05 7.45
CA TRP A 139 4.51 -4.97 6.82
C TRP A 139 4.77 -5.17 5.31
N PRO A 140 5.01 -6.39 4.75
CA PRO A 140 5.23 -6.54 3.31
C PRO A 140 3.97 -6.23 2.50
N ARG A 141 2.80 -6.63 3.03
CA ARG A 141 1.50 -6.33 2.40
C ARG A 141 1.17 -4.86 2.52
N ALA A 142 1.47 -4.24 3.67
CA ALA A 142 1.27 -2.80 3.85
C ALA A 142 2.09 -2.00 2.82
N LEU A 143 3.36 -2.34 2.63
CA LEU A 143 4.21 -1.71 1.62
C LEU A 143 3.78 -2.02 0.19
N MET A 144 3.30 -3.24 -0.08
CA MET A 144 2.74 -3.57 -1.39
C MET A 144 1.55 -2.68 -1.73
N VAL A 145 0.59 -2.51 -0.82
CA VAL A 145 -0.58 -1.64 -1.01
C VAL A 145 -0.16 -0.17 -1.11
N PHE A 146 0.83 0.25 -0.32
CA PHE A 146 1.41 1.60 -0.40
C PHE A 146 2.06 1.89 -1.76
N ASN A 147 2.84 0.95 -2.30
CA ASN A 147 3.47 1.10 -3.60
C ASN A 147 2.44 1.01 -4.74
N GLN A 148 1.43 0.13 -4.63
CA GLN A 148 0.32 0.09 -5.58
C GLN A 148 -0.42 1.42 -5.69
N MET A 149 -0.56 2.14 -4.57
CA MET A 149 -1.13 3.48 -4.56
C MET A 149 -0.25 4.45 -5.37
N LYS A 150 1.07 4.42 -5.15
CA LYS A 150 2.05 5.25 -5.90
C LYS A 150 2.10 4.91 -7.39
N ASP A 151 2.04 3.62 -7.74
CA ASP A 151 2.05 3.14 -9.13
C ASP A 151 0.82 3.60 -9.93
N ARG A 152 -0.25 4.02 -9.24
CA ARG A 152 -1.46 4.62 -9.82
C ARG A 152 -1.46 6.15 -9.78
N ASP A 153 -0.30 6.76 -9.56
CA ASP A 153 -0.13 8.21 -9.39
C ASP A 153 -1.01 8.81 -8.28
N LEU A 154 -1.46 7.99 -7.32
CA LEU A 154 -2.21 8.46 -6.15
C LEU A 154 -1.21 8.89 -5.08
N ALA A 155 -1.17 10.19 -4.80
CA ALA A 155 -0.25 10.75 -3.81
C ALA A 155 -0.59 10.25 -2.38
N PRO A 156 0.32 9.51 -1.72
CA PRO A 156 0.13 9.10 -0.34
C PRO A 156 0.11 10.31 0.58
N ASP A 157 -0.85 10.35 1.50
CA ASP A 157 -0.93 11.42 2.49
C ASP A 157 0.01 11.15 3.68
N THR A 158 0.21 12.17 4.51
CA THR A 158 0.97 12.08 5.77
C THR A 158 0.50 10.92 6.66
N SER A 159 -0.82 10.63 6.66
CA SER A 159 -1.34 9.53 7.47
C SER A 159 -0.90 8.17 6.93
N THR A 160 -0.88 8.00 5.61
CA THR A 160 -0.55 6.75 4.93
C THR A 160 0.94 6.43 5.13
N PHE A 161 1.82 7.43 4.98
CA PHE A 161 3.24 7.30 5.35
C PHE A 161 3.41 6.89 6.81
N HIS A 162 2.74 7.59 7.74
CA HIS A 162 2.79 7.27 9.16
C HIS A 162 2.42 5.80 9.44
N TRP A 163 1.31 5.30 8.88
CA TRP A 163 0.90 3.92 9.08
C TRP A 163 1.87 2.93 8.44
N ALA A 164 2.37 3.18 7.23
CA ALA A 164 3.36 2.31 6.59
C ALA A 164 4.64 2.20 7.43
N MET A 165 5.15 3.33 7.92
CA MET A 165 6.31 3.39 8.82
C MET A 165 6.06 2.65 10.13
N ALA A 166 4.93 2.91 10.80
CA ALA A 166 4.59 2.26 12.06
C ALA A 166 4.49 0.73 11.94
N GLY A 167 3.94 0.24 10.81
CA GLY A 167 3.90 -1.19 10.50
C GLY A 167 5.30 -1.79 10.35
N CYS A 168 6.19 -1.11 9.62
CA CYS A 168 7.59 -1.53 9.44
C CYS A 168 8.37 -1.53 10.77
N ALA A 169 8.27 -0.46 11.55
CA ALA A 169 8.95 -0.31 12.84
C ALA A 169 8.51 -1.39 13.84
N LYS A 170 7.21 -1.71 13.90
CA LYS A 170 6.64 -2.76 14.77
C LYS A 170 7.20 -4.15 14.48
N ASP A 171 7.47 -4.45 13.22
CA ASP A 171 8.03 -5.74 12.76
C ASP A 171 9.57 -5.67 12.59
N ARG A 172 10.23 -4.71 13.25
CA ARG A 172 11.70 -4.49 13.26
C ARG A 172 12.33 -4.24 11.89
N GLN A 173 11.55 -3.81 10.91
CA GLN A 173 12.06 -3.39 9.60
C GLN A 173 12.43 -1.92 9.66
N TRP A 174 13.47 -1.61 10.44
CA TRP A 174 13.83 -0.23 10.75
C TRP A 174 14.35 0.51 9.51
N GLN A 175 15.11 -0.15 8.64
CA GLN A 175 15.63 0.45 7.40
C GLN A 175 14.48 1.02 6.55
N LEU A 176 13.47 0.20 6.30
CA LEU A 176 12.30 0.58 5.51
C LEU A 176 11.52 1.72 6.16
N SER A 177 11.42 1.74 7.49
CA SER A 177 10.77 2.82 8.21
C SER A 177 11.51 4.15 8.06
N ILE A 178 12.84 4.14 8.08
CA ILE A 178 13.67 5.34 7.92
C ILE A 178 13.69 5.79 6.46
N ASP A 179 13.73 4.88 5.51
CA ASP A 179 13.64 5.21 4.08
C ASP A 179 12.32 5.89 3.74
N LEU A 180 11.21 5.41 4.31
CA LEU A 180 9.90 6.06 4.19
C LEU A 180 9.86 7.44 4.82
N LEU A 181 10.52 7.66 5.96
CA LEU A 181 10.63 8.99 6.57
C LEU A 181 11.39 9.95 5.65
N ARG A 182 12.54 9.52 5.13
CA ARG A 182 13.35 10.32 4.21
C ARG A 182 12.59 10.61 2.92
N GLU A 183 11.81 9.67 2.41
CA GLU A 183 10.90 9.91 1.28
C GLU A 183 9.86 10.97 1.62
N MET A 184 9.19 10.86 2.76
CA MET A 184 8.20 11.84 3.22
C MET A 184 8.78 13.26 3.37
N GLN A 185 10.00 13.37 3.90
CA GLN A 185 10.75 14.63 4.01
C GLN A 185 11.10 15.21 2.63
N ARG A 186 11.57 14.39 1.68
CA ARG A 186 11.84 14.84 0.29
C ARG A 186 10.59 15.36 -0.43
N LEU A 187 9.44 14.80 -0.10
CA LEU A 187 8.15 15.27 -0.62
C LEU A 187 7.62 16.52 0.10
N ASN A 188 8.37 17.07 1.06
CA ASN A 188 7.98 18.20 1.90
C ASN A 188 6.62 17.99 2.59
N LEU A 189 6.29 16.74 2.92
CA LEU A 189 5.07 16.42 3.64
C LEU A 189 5.26 16.72 5.13
N PRO A 190 4.26 17.31 5.81
CA PRO A 190 4.40 17.72 7.20
C PRO A 190 4.62 16.50 8.09
N THR A 191 5.79 16.41 8.72
CA THR A 191 6.11 15.41 9.74
C THR A 191 5.34 15.71 11.01
N ARG A 192 4.69 14.69 11.57
CA ARG A 192 3.97 14.80 12.85
C ARG A 192 4.86 14.23 13.95
N LYS A 193 4.65 14.67 15.19
CA LYS A 193 5.27 14.07 16.38
C LYS A 193 5.16 12.54 16.40
N ALA A 194 3.98 11.98 16.07
CA ALA A 194 3.78 10.53 16.01
C ALA A 194 4.68 9.83 14.96
N THR A 195 5.02 10.50 13.87
CA THR A 195 5.94 9.99 12.83
C THR A 195 7.38 9.98 13.33
N TYR A 196 7.86 11.07 13.95
CA TYR A 196 9.18 11.10 14.58
C TYR A 196 9.33 10.05 15.68
N MET A 197 8.33 9.90 16.54
CA MET A 197 8.33 8.87 17.58
C MET A 197 8.37 7.45 17.02
N GLY A 198 7.70 7.21 15.89
CA GLY A 198 7.77 5.93 15.17
C GLY A 198 9.16 5.67 14.58
N ALA A 199 9.79 6.68 14.00
CA ALA A 199 11.15 6.60 13.48
C ALA A 199 12.19 6.40 14.58
N LEU A 200 12.10 7.12 15.71
CA LEU A 200 12.93 6.89 16.89
C LEU A 200 12.78 5.45 17.42
N HIS A 201 11.56 4.91 17.40
CA HIS A 201 11.35 3.51 17.75
C HIS A 201 12.03 2.54 16.78
N ALA A 202 12.08 2.87 15.49
CA ALA A 202 12.83 2.10 14.50
C ALA A 202 14.35 2.22 14.74
N CYS A 203 14.88 3.43 14.97
CA CYS A 203 16.32 3.65 15.23
C CYS A 203 16.82 2.84 16.43
N ARG A 204 16.02 2.78 17.50
CA ARG A 204 16.29 1.93 18.68
C ARG A 204 16.61 0.48 18.30
N TRP A 205 15.80 -0.13 17.43
CA TRP A 205 16.01 -1.52 17.02
C TRP A 205 17.20 -1.72 16.07
N GLY A 206 17.56 -0.66 15.33
CA GLY A 206 18.68 -0.68 14.40
C GLY A 206 20.02 -0.27 14.99
N GLY A 207 20.07 0.23 16.23
CA GLY A 207 21.26 0.88 16.76
C GLY A 207 21.66 2.11 15.93
N LEU A 208 20.71 2.78 15.28
CA LEU A 208 20.96 3.96 14.45
C LEU A 208 21.05 5.19 15.33
N TRP A 209 22.11 5.29 16.12
CA TRP A 209 22.28 6.37 17.09
C TRP A 209 22.39 7.75 16.43
N GLN A 210 23.09 7.88 15.29
CA GLN A 210 23.20 9.16 14.57
C GLN A 210 21.84 9.63 14.06
N ASP A 211 21.08 8.75 13.41
CA ASP A 211 19.74 9.08 12.93
C ASP A 211 18.83 9.40 14.13
N ALA A 212 18.93 8.68 15.25
CA ALA A 212 18.13 8.96 16.44
C ALA A 212 18.39 10.36 17.02
N ILE A 213 19.65 10.78 17.10
CA ILE A 213 20.03 12.11 17.59
C ILE A 213 19.55 13.19 16.61
N SER A 214 19.79 13.01 15.31
CA SER A 214 19.29 13.92 14.26
C SER A 214 17.78 14.10 14.36
N LEU A 215 17.02 13.02 14.57
CA LEU A 215 15.57 13.10 14.72
C LEU A 215 15.13 13.88 15.96
N ILE A 216 15.87 13.80 17.08
CA ILE A 216 15.58 14.62 18.26
C ILE A 216 15.84 16.10 17.97
N GLU A 217 16.95 16.42 17.30
CA GLU A 217 17.29 17.79 16.90
C GLU A 217 16.27 18.36 15.90
N GLU A 218 15.84 17.56 14.91
CA GLU A 218 14.79 17.92 13.97
C GLU A 218 13.47 18.21 14.68
N MET A 219 13.06 17.35 15.63
CA MET A 219 11.87 17.61 16.45
C MET A 219 11.98 18.94 17.21
N GLU A 220 13.15 19.23 17.79
CA GLU A 220 13.40 20.48 18.50
C GLU A 220 13.31 21.70 17.57
N ASN A 221 13.89 21.61 16.38
CA ASN A 221 13.82 22.66 15.35
C ASN A 221 12.39 22.89 14.85
N ASP A 222 11.59 21.83 14.76
CA ASP A 222 10.17 21.89 14.42
C ASP A 222 9.26 22.33 15.60
N ALA A 223 9.85 22.74 16.73
CA ALA A 223 9.17 23.09 17.97
C ALA A 223 8.24 21.97 18.51
N LEU A 224 8.60 20.72 18.23
CA LEU A 224 7.94 19.52 18.73
C LEU A 224 8.71 18.96 19.92
N ASP A 225 8.05 18.84 21.08
CA ASP A 225 8.67 18.22 22.25
C ASP A 225 8.87 16.69 22.06
N PRO A 226 10.12 16.18 22.07
CA PRO A 226 10.41 14.74 22.05
C PRO A 226 9.83 13.95 23.22
N GLN A 227 9.60 14.62 24.36
CA GLN A 227 9.26 14.02 25.66
C GLN A 227 10.34 13.04 26.16
N ALA A 228 10.24 12.65 27.43
CA ALA A 228 11.06 11.59 28.01
C ALA A 228 11.09 10.33 27.12
N THR A 229 9.95 9.96 26.52
CA THR A 229 9.88 8.79 25.64
C THR A 229 10.73 8.88 24.37
N GLY A 230 10.98 10.08 23.84
CA GLY A 230 11.82 10.31 22.67
C GLY A 230 13.29 10.16 23.03
N PHE A 231 13.71 10.85 24.09
CA PHE A 231 15.06 10.74 24.65
C PHE A 231 15.42 9.29 25.02
N ASN A 232 14.53 8.56 25.72
CA ASN A 232 14.77 7.16 26.08
C ASN A 232 15.01 6.27 24.85
N LYS A 233 14.28 6.51 23.74
CA LYS A 233 14.50 5.74 22.50
C LYS A 233 15.82 6.07 21.84
N ALA A 234 16.25 7.33 21.88
CA ALA A 234 17.53 7.75 21.33
C ALA A 234 18.69 7.20 22.16
N MET A 235 18.60 7.27 23.49
CA MET A 235 19.54 6.65 24.42
C MET A 235 19.61 5.12 24.22
N ASP A 236 18.47 4.44 24.11
CA ASP A 236 18.44 3.00 23.81
C ASP A 236 19.13 2.68 22.46
N ALA A 237 19.01 3.56 21.47
CA ALA A 237 19.72 3.41 20.19
C ALA A 237 21.23 3.56 20.36
N CYS A 238 21.69 4.49 21.19
CA CYS A 238 23.11 4.68 21.54
C CYS A 238 23.67 3.45 22.27
N LEU A 239 22.94 2.94 23.27
CA LEU A 239 23.31 1.71 23.99
C LEU A 239 23.40 0.51 23.05
N THR A 240 22.43 0.35 22.16
CA THR A 240 22.42 -0.74 21.17
C THR A 240 23.61 -0.64 20.20
N ALA A 241 24.11 0.56 19.94
CA ALA A 241 25.27 0.82 19.10
C ALA A 241 26.60 0.88 19.87
N HIS A 242 26.59 0.63 21.18
CA HIS A 242 27.74 0.75 22.08
C HIS A 242 28.41 2.13 21.98
N GLN A 243 27.62 3.20 21.97
CA GLN A 243 28.06 4.59 21.97
C GLN A 243 27.75 5.25 23.30
N ASP A 244 28.56 4.95 24.31
CA ASP A 244 28.34 5.41 25.69
C ASP A 244 28.48 6.93 25.81
N ASP A 245 29.45 7.54 25.11
CA ASP A 245 29.63 9.01 25.08
C ASP A 245 28.35 9.75 24.65
N TRP A 246 27.65 9.21 23.65
CA TRP A 246 26.41 9.82 23.13
C TRP A 246 25.20 9.51 24.00
N TYR A 247 25.23 8.42 24.76
CA TYR A 247 24.22 8.16 25.78
C TYR A 247 24.25 9.24 26.86
N ASP A 248 25.43 9.52 27.42
CA ASP A 248 25.60 10.52 28.49
C ASP A 248 25.17 11.91 28.03
N ILE A 249 25.56 12.31 26.81
CA ILE A 249 25.15 13.59 26.21
C ILE A 249 23.62 13.69 26.10
N MET A 250 22.94 12.60 25.71
CA MET A 250 21.49 12.58 25.57
C MET A 250 20.77 12.55 26.92
N GLU A 251 21.34 11.90 27.92
CA GLU A 251 20.86 11.91 29.30
C GLU A 251 20.93 13.33 29.89
N ASP A 252 22.09 13.99 29.78
CA ASP A 252 22.27 15.38 30.20
C ASP A 252 21.30 16.32 29.48
N LYS A 253 21.12 16.14 28.17
CA LYS A 253 20.22 16.94 27.34
C LYS A 253 18.74 16.77 27.74
N ALA A 254 18.36 15.59 28.20
CA ALA A 254 17.02 15.31 28.72
C ALA A 254 16.82 15.84 30.15
N ALA A 255 17.83 15.69 31.01
CA ALA A 255 17.84 16.21 32.38
C ALA A 255 17.75 17.75 32.40
N ALA A 256 18.47 18.43 31.50
CA ALA A 256 18.39 19.88 31.32
C ALA A 256 16.99 20.38 30.95
N ARG A 257 16.13 19.51 30.41
CA ARG A 257 14.72 19.80 30.09
C ARG A 257 13.74 19.40 31.20
N GLY A 258 14.25 18.86 32.31
CA GLY A 258 13.43 18.43 33.45
C GLY A 258 12.71 17.11 33.23
N TYR A 259 13.15 16.28 32.28
CA TYR A 259 12.65 14.92 32.15
C TYR A 259 13.40 14.01 33.12
N GLU A 260 12.67 13.42 34.08
CA GLU A 260 13.18 12.29 34.85
C GLU A 260 13.19 11.04 33.95
N ILE A 261 14.38 10.65 33.51
CA ILE A 261 14.59 9.43 32.75
C ILE A 261 14.57 8.28 33.75
N PHE A 262 13.45 7.58 33.81
CA PHE A 262 13.38 6.30 34.53
C PHE A 262 13.80 5.17 33.57
N LEU A 263 14.86 4.47 33.97
CA LEU A 263 15.36 3.22 33.39
C LEU A 263 14.26 2.14 33.31
#